data_AF-A0A351UTC0-F1
#
_entry.id   AF-A0A351UTC0-F1
#
_cell.length_a   1.000
_cell.length_b   1.000
_cell.length_c   1.000
_cell.angle_alpha   90.00
_cell.angle_beta   90.00
_cell.angle_gamma   90.00
#
_symmetry.space_group_name_H-M   'P 1'
#
loop_
_entity.id
_entity.type
_entity.pdbx_description
1 polymer ?
#
loop_
_entity_poly.entity_id
_entity_poly.type
_entity_poly.pdbx_seq_one_letter_code
_entity_poly.pdbx_strand_id
1 'polypeptide(L)'
;MDNIKILRNFHPYIDREKVLQQMHCYPDSPVYEEMTESFNEIKDEMMKLCTPAGVMALGKIPGNYLQQEREAVYVLVTIGQGVSDYSTEKFAEGDYVQGLLIDAIADQILFSLEDDIQRELRKACIGWKRGVIRRIETPQDISMEIQKEVLRQTKAGELLGLKLSGGYMFRPLKTSSQIYLTTEDVRVFQAQHNCRTCPNLHCNFRHVEPLKIKVINEGDEEIMIPFMDGTLLEAIQNQIEGIQSPCGGRGYCGKCRILVTEGQLPITTEDKKVLTAKELSEGWRLSCKAVPQEDMTVRLKWGSEREIEVQVGFEEENAIVSDRAHDFQEKVNRTYGYAIDIGTTTLAVQLISLTTGECMGTSTGLNSQRTYGADVIARIQAAMDGKGVELMKTIREDLWKSIEKMRTDFGISMEAIERIVITGNTTMIHLLMGY
;
A
#
# COMPACT_ATOMS: atom_id res chain seq x y z
N MET A 1 -35.88 28.21 3.65
CA MET A 1 -34.85 28.59 2.67
C MET A 1 -33.44 28.23 3.15
N ASP A 2 -33.28 27.65 4.35
CA ASP A 2 -31.96 27.43 4.94
C ASP A 2 -31.15 26.26 4.35
N ASN A 3 -31.75 25.41 3.52
CA ASN A 3 -31.12 24.23 2.95
C ASN A 3 -30.57 24.42 1.53
N ILE A 4 -30.67 25.61 0.93
CA ILE A 4 -30.16 25.91 -0.42
C ILE A 4 -29.15 27.06 -0.36
N LYS A 5 -28.05 26.95 -1.10
CA LYS A 5 -27.01 27.99 -1.25
C LYS A 5 -26.74 28.25 -2.72
N ILE A 6 -26.85 29.51 -3.15
CA ILE A 6 -26.46 29.93 -4.50
C ILE A 6 -24.97 30.26 -4.49
N LEU A 7 -24.24 29.74 -5.48
CA LEU A 7 -22.81 29.96 -5.67
C LEU A 7 -22.60 30.95 -6.80
N ARG A 8 -21.86 32.03 -6.52
CA ARG A 8 -21.52 33.07 -7.51
C ARG A 8 -20.04 33.45 -7.53
N ASN A 9 -19.29 33.07 -6.49
CA ASN A 9 -17.91 33.49 -6.33
C ASN A 9 -16.95 32.43 -6.89
N PHE A 10 -16.85 32.40 -8.21
CA PHE A 10 -15.99 31.48 -8.96
C PHE A 10 -14.81 32.23 -9.58
N HIS A 11 -13.66 31.55 -9.66
CA HIS A 11 -12.40 32.03 -10.22
C HIS A 11 -11.92 31.05 -11.30
N PRO A 12 -12.65 30.94 -12.42
CA PRO A 12 -12.23 30.08 -13.52
C PRO A 12 -10.86 30.48 -14.04
N TYR A 13 -10.07 29.49 -14.44
CA TYR A 13 -8.79 29.71 -15.11
C TYR A 13 -8.53 28.65 -16.16
N ILE A 14 -7.75 29.01 -17.17
CA ILE A 14 -7.37 28.09 -18.25
C ILE A 14 -5.92 27.67 -18.16
N ASP A 15 -5.69 26.37 -18.03
CA ASP A 15 -4.37 25.74 -18.10
C ASP A 15 -4.13 25.17 -19.50
N ARG A 16 -3.27 25.85 -20.28
CA ARG A 16 -2.95 25.47 -21.65
C ARG A 16 -2.39 24.06 -21.76
N GLU A 17 -1.49 23.67 -20.86
CA GLU A 17 -0.82 22.37 -20.96
C GLU A 17 -1.83 21.24 -20.75
N LYS A 18 -2.75 21.39 -19.78
CA LYS A 18 -3.83 20.42 -19.57
C LYS A 18 -4.78 20.34 -20.76
N VAL A 19 -5.13 21.47 -21.38
CA VAL A 19 -5.97 21.49 -22.58
C VAL A 19 -5.29 20.75 -23.74
N LEU A 20 -4.02 21.04 -24.02
CA LEU A 20 -3.29 20.38 -25.10
C LEU A 20 -3.09 18.88 -24.83
N GLN A 21 -2.84 18.49 -23.58
CA GLN A 21 -2.80 17.08 -23.16
C GLN A 21 -4.14 16.37 -23.38
N GLN A 22 -5.27 17.02 -23.11
CA GLN A 22 -6.60 16.47 -23.41
C GLN A 22 -6.80 16.21 -24.91
N MET A 23 -6.18 17.05 -25.74
CA MET A 23 -6.18 16.92 -27.19
C MET A 23 -5.14 15.91 -27.70
N HIS A 24 -4.42 15.21 -26.81
CA HIS A 24 -3.27 14.36 -27.13
C HIS A 24 -2.17 15.09 -27.94
N CYS A 25 -2.04 16.39 -27.71
CA CYS A 25 -1.06 17.25 -28.34
C CYS A 25 0.07 17.55 -27.34
N TYR A 26 1.16 16.80 -27.47
CA TYR A 26 2.36 16.95 -26.63
C TYR A 26 3.42 17.81 -27.32
N PRO A 27 4.42 18.36 -26.60
CA PRO A 27 5.44 19.26 -27.17
C PRO A 27 6.23 18.71 -28.36
N ASP A 28 6.32 17.38 -28.51
CA ASP A 28 6.96 16.67 -29.61
C ASP A 28 6.03 16.47 -30.84
N SER A 29 4.76 16.84 -30.74
CA SER A 29 3.80 16.74 -31.83
C SER A 29 4.09 17.76 -32.94
N PRO A 30 4.03 17.37 -34.23
CA PRO A 30 4.30 18.27 -35.35
C PRO A 30 3.31 19.44 -35.46
N VAL A 31 2.15 19.34 -34.80
CA VAL A 31 1.11 20.38 -34.79
C VAL A 31 1.06 21.20 -33.49
N TYR A 32 2.03 21.00 -32.58
CA TYR A 32 2.00 21.61 -31.24
C TYR A 32 2.02 23.14 -31.28
N GLU A 33 2.83 23.72 -32.16
CA GLU A 33 2.94 25.18 -32.32
C GLU A 33 1.62 25.78 -32.85
N GLU A 34 1.06 25.20 -33.92
CA GLU A 34 -0.21 25.62 -34.51
C GLU A 34 -1.38 25.53 -33.51
N MET A 35 -1.44 24.44 -32.73
CA MET A 35 -2.45 24.28 -31.68
C MET A 35 -2.27 25.28 -30.54
N THR A 36 -1.02 25.61 -30.21
CA THR A 36 -0.70 26.62 -29.19
C THR A 36 -1.11 28.02 -29.63
N GLU A 37 -0.88 28.37 -30.90
CA GLU A 37 -1.35 29.62 -31.49
C GLU A 37 -2.87 29.70 -31.48
N SER A 38 -3.54 28.66 -31.99
CA SER A 38 -5.01 28.55 -31.99
C SER A 38 -5.59 28.71 -30.58
N PHE A 39 -4.98 28.06 -29.58
CA PHE A 39 -5.38 28.21 -28.18
C PHE A 39 -5.27 29.67 -27.70
N ASN A 40 -4.16 30.34 -28.02
CA ASN A 40 -3.93 31.71 -27.58
C ASN A 40 -4.92 32.70 -28.20
N GLU A 41 -5.38 32.44 -29.43
CA GLU A 41 -6.38 33.27 -30.12
C GLU A 41 -7.75 33.19 -29.46
N ILE A 42 -8.17 32.00 -29.00
CA ILE A 42 -9.54 31.79 -28.51
C ILE A 42 -9.69 31.90 -26.99
N LYS A 43 -8.63 31.70 -26.20
CA LYS A 43 -8.72 31.61 -24.73
C LYS A 43 -9.40 32.82 -24.07
N ASP A 44 -9.14 34.02 -24.57
CA ASP A 44 -9.66 35.25 -23.97
C ASP A 44 -11.16 35.39 -24.25
N GLU A 45 -11.60 34.96 -25.44
CA GLU A 45 -13.03 34.94 -25.78
C GLU A 45 -13.77 33.87 -24.97
N MET A 46 -13.16 32.70 -24.79
CA MET A 46 -13.68 31.64 -23.94
C MET A 46 -13.90 32.09 -22.50
N MET A 47 -12.96 32.85 -21.93
CA MET A 47 -13.10 33.42 -20.59
C MET A 47 -14.22 34.47 -20.50
N LYS A 48 -14.48 35.26 -21.55
CA LYS A 48 -15.60 36.22 -21.59
C LYS A 48 -16.96 35.53 -21.68
N LEU A 49 -17.05 34.45 -22.46
CA LEU A 49 -18.27 33.67 -22.64
C LEU A 49 -18.60 32.81 -21.40
N CYS A 50 -17.59 32.51 -20.59
CA CYS A 50 -17.73 31.76 -19.34
C CYS A 50 -18.50 32.58 -18.29
N THR A 51 -19.67 32.08 -17.91
CA THR A 51 -20.57 32.69 -16.92
C THR A 51 -20.85 31.69 -15.80
N PRO A 52 -19.88 31.45 -14.91
CA PRO A 52 -19.98 30.37 -13.93
C PRO A 52 -21.07 30.66 -12.90
N ALA A 53 -21.94 29.69 -12.68
CA ALA A 53 -23.01 29.76 -11.70
C ALA A 53 -23.28 28.40 -11.10
N GLY A 54 -23.66 28.37 -9.83
CA GLY A 54 -23.91 27.12 -9.13
C GLY A 54 -24.96 27.21 -8.03
N VAL A 55 -25.41 26.06 -7.60
CA VAL A 55 -26.34 25.91 -6.48
C VAL A 55 -26.05 24.63 -5.73
N MET A 56 -26.16 24.69 -4.40
CA MET A 56 -26.08 23.55 -3.51
C MET A 56 -27.37 23.40 -2.73
N ALA A 57 -27.77 22.17 -2.45
CA ALA A 57 -28.90 21.89 -1.59
C ALA A 57 -28.64 20.70 -0.66
N LEU A 58 -28.94 20.87 0.63
CA LEU A 58 -29.06 19.77 1.57
C LEU A 58 -30.43 19.11 1.40
N GLY A 59 -30.42 17.80 1.16
CA GLY A 59 -31.61 16.99 0.97
C GLY A 59 -31.35 15.54 1.31
N LYS A 60 -32.12 14.64 0.69
CA LYS A 60 -32.01 13.20 0.91
C LYS A 60 -32.08 12.42 -0.39
N ILE A 61 -31.19 11.45 -0.53
CA ILE A 61 -31.20 10.44 -1.58
C ILE A 61 -32.31 9.45 -1.25
N PRO A 62 -33.32 9.31 -2.12
CA PRO A 62 -34.42 8.40 -1.87
C PRO A 62 -33.99 6.92 -1.85
N GLY A 63 -34.73 6.12 -1.08
CA GLY A 63 -34.44 4.70 -0.83
C GLY A 63 -34.46 3.77 -2.06
N ASN A 64 -35.06 4.22 -3.17
CA ASN A 64 -35.04 3.48 -4.43
C ASN A 64 -33.69 3.58 -5.16
N TYR A 65 -32.81 4.52 -4.78
CA TYR A 65 -31.47 4.65 -5.35
C TYR A 65 -30.39 4.02 -4.48
N LEU A 66 -30.48 4.23 -3.17
CA LEU A 66 -29.66 3.58 -2.16
C LEU A 66 -30.64 2.83 -1.28
N GLN A 67 -30.44 1.54 -1.01
CA GLN A 67 -31.37 0.63 -0.29
C GLN A 67 -32.07 1.20 0.97
N GLN A 68 -31.55 2.29 1.53
CA GLN A 68 -32.14 3.12 2.57
C GLN A 68 -32.00 4.61 2.21
N GLU A 69 -32.92 5.44 2.70
CA GLU A 69 -32.83 6.90 2.55
C GLU A 69 -31.59 7.45 3.26
N ARG A 70 -30.83 8.32 2.59
CA ARG A 70 -29.59 8.91 3.13
C ARG A 70 -29.55 10.40 2.90
N GLU A 71 -29.17 11.17 3.91
CA GLU A 71 -28.96 12.61 3.76
C GLU A 71 -27.74 12.88 2.86
N ALA A 72 -27.86 13.90 2.00
CA ALA A 72 -26.82 14.27 1.06
C ALA A 72 -26.85 15.76 0.72
N VAL A 73 -25.71 16.28 0.30
CA VAL A 73 -25.62 17.57 -0.38
C VAL A 73 -25.56 17.34 -1.88
N TYR A 74 -26.45 18.01 -2.60
CA TYR A 74 -26.48 18.07 -4.06
C TYR A 74 -25.81 19.36 -4.51
N VAL A 75 -24.92 19.28 -5.50
CA VAL A 75 -24.22 20.43 -6.07
C VAL A 75 -24.38 20.40 -7.58
N LEU A 76 -24.82 21.52 -8.15
CA LEU A 76 -24.82 21.76 -9.60
C LEU A 76 -24.06 23.04 -9.90
N VAL A 77 -23.09 22.95 -10.81
CA VAL A 77 -22.31 24.10 -11.30
C VAL A 77 -22.22 24.04 -12.81
N THR A 78 -22.42 25.17 -13.48
CA THR A 78 -22.25 25.31 -14.93
C THR A 78 -21.33 26.48 -15.22
N ILE A 79 -20.64 26.44 -16.36
CA ILE A 79 -19.89 27.57 -16.91
C ILE A 79 -20.74 28.42 -17.88
N GLY A 80 -22.03 28.10 -18.00
CA GLY A 80 -22.98 28.79 -18.87
C GLY A 80 -23.07 28.19 -20.27
N GLN A 81 -23.99 28.73 -21.07
CA GLN A 81 -24.31 28.22 -22.41
C GLN A 81 -23.37 28.78 -23.50
N GLY A 82 -22.82 29.99 -23.31
CA GLY A 82 -22.07 30.71 -24.34
C GLY A 82 -20.88 29.94 -24.89
N VAL A 83 -20.14 29.23 -24.03
CA VAL A 83 -19.00 28.40 -24.44
C VAL A 83 -19.43 27.22 -25.32
N SER A 84 -20.52 26.54 -24.96
CA SER A 84 -21.06 25.42 -25.75
C SER A 84 -21.65 25.89 -27.09
N ASP A 85 -22.26 27.08 -27.12
CA ASP A 85 -22.78 27.67 -28.35
C ASP A 85 -21.64 27.99 -29.31
N TYR A 86 -20.53 28.56 -28.81
CA TYR A 86 -19.36 28.87 -29.62
C TYR A 86 -18.70 27.62 -30.20
N SER A 87 -18.60 26.53 -29.43
CA SER A 87 -18.13 25.23 -29.96
C SER A 87 -19.04 24.74 -31.09
N THR A 88 -20.36 24.81 -30.89
CA THR A 88 -21.35 24.34 -31.85
C THR A 88 -21.29 25.15 -33.15
N GLU A 89 -21.06 26.46 -33.07
CA GLU A 89 -20.88 27.34 -34.22
C GLU A 89 -19.66 26.91 -35.06
N LYS A 90 -18.51 26.64 -34.43
CA LYS A 90 -17.30 26.16 -35.14
C LYS A 90 -17.49 24.83 -35.84
N PHE A 91 -18.19 23.89 -35.20
CA PHE A 91 -18.57 22.65 -35.87
C PHE A 91 -19.49 22.88 -37.07
N ALA A 92 -20.43 23.84 -36.97
CA ALA A 92 -21.34 24.17 -38.08
C ALA A 92 -20.63 24.88 -39.25
N GLU A 93 -19.57 25.65 -38.97
CA GLU A 93 -18.68 26.27 -39.97
C GLU A 93 -17.73 25.27 -40.65
N GLY A 94 -17.63 24.04 -40.13
CA GLY A 94 -16.71 23.00 -40.62
C GLY A 94 -15.30 23.09 -40.03
N ASP A 95 -15.08 23.96 -39.04
CA ASP A 95 -13.82 24.08 -38.30
C ASP A 95 -13.83 23.13 -37.09
N TYR A 96 -13.63 21.84 -37.37
CA TYR A 96 -13.67 20.79 -36.36
C TYR A 96 -12.54 20.90 -35.33
N VAL A 97 -11.36 21.40 -35.73
CA VAL A 97 -10.21 21.52 -34.84
C VAL A 97 -10.45 22.58 -33.79
N GLN A 98 -10.93 23.77 -34.18
CA GLN A 98 -11.35 24.79 -33.22
C GLN A 98 -12.51 24.29 -32.36
N GLY A 99 -13.50 23.63 -32.94
CA GLY A 99 -14.64 23.07 -32.19
C GLY A 99 -14.20 22.13 -31.05
N LEU A 100 -13.27 21.22 -31.34
CA LEU A 100 -12.68 20.31 -30.35
C LEU A 100 -11.84 21.04 -29.30
N LEU A 101 -11.02 22.01 -29.72
CA LEU A 101 -10.18 22.79 -28.81
C LEU A 101 -11.03 23.62 -27.83
N ILE A 102 -12.11 24.26 -28.33
CA ILE A 102 -13.09 24.97 -27.51
C ILE A 102 -13.71 24.03 -26.49
N ASP A 103 -14.10 22.82 -26.90
CA ASP A 103 -14.70 21.84 -26.00
C ASP A 103 -13.73 21.37 -24.90
N ALA A 104 -12.45 21.17 -25.25
CA ALA A 104 -11.40 20.83 -24.30
C ALA A 104 -11.14 21.98 -23.30
N ILE A 105 -11.07 23.23 -23.77
CA ILE A 105 -10.99 24.41 -22.91
C ILE A 105 -12.20 24.49 -21.98
N ALA A 106 -13.41 24.27 -22.50
CA ALA A 106 -14.64 24.31 -21.71
C ALA A 106 -14.62 23.29 -20.57
N ASP A 107 -14.14 22.07 -20.84
CA ASP A 107 -13.97 21.05 -19.80
C ASP A 107 -12.94 21.50 -18.77
N GLN A 108 -11.78 22.01 -19.20
CA GLN A 108 -10.75 22.48 -18.27
C GLN A 108 -11.26 23.64 -17.39
N ILE A 109 -12.03 24.59 -17.94
CA ILE A 109 -12.65 25.68 -17.17
C ILE A 109 -13.60 25.07 -16.13
N LEU A 110 -14.45 24.12 -16.52
CA LEU A 110 -15.37 23.48 -15.59
C LEU A 110 -14.63 22.75 -14.45
N PHE A 111 -13.52 22.07 -14.75
CA PHE A 111 -12.67 21.43 -13.75
C PHE A 111 -11.95 22.43 -12.84
N SER A 112 -11.58 23.61 -13.37
CA SER A 112 -10.95 24.67 -12.58
C SER A 112 -11.84 25.18 -11.43
N LEU A 113 -13.17 24.98 -11.55
CA LEU A 113 -14.13 25.37 -10.52
C LEU A 113 -14.17 24.41 -9.32
N GLU A 114 -13.50 23.26 -9.37
CA GLU A 114 -13.57 22.25 -8.30
C GLU A 114 -13.11 22.83 -6.94
N ASP A 115 -12.02 23.60 -6.90
CA ASP A 115 -11.52 24.20 -5.66
C ASP A 115 -12.52 25.21 -5.06
N ASP A 116 -13.19 25.99 -5.92
CA ASP A 116 -14.25 26.90 -5.50
C ASP A 116 -15.46 26.14 -4.96
N ILE A 117 -15.86 25.06 -5.64
CA ILE A 117 -16.95 24.17 -5.22
C ILE A 117 -16.65 23.59 -3.84
N GLN A 118 -15.46 23.03 -3.64
CA GLN A 118 -15.04 22.40 -2.39
C GLN A 118 -15.00 23.41 -1.24
N ARG A 119 -14.51 24.63 -1.50
CA ARG A 119 -14.49 25.72 -0.52
C ARG A 119 -15.90 26.13 -0.10
N GLU A 120 -16.81 26.32 -1.06
CA GLU A 120 -18.18 26.71 -0.76
C GLU A 120 -18.99 25.57 -0.13
N LEU A 121 -18.75 24.32 -0.54
CA LEU A 121 -19.31 23.12 0.07
C LEU A 121 -18.95 23.06 1.56
N ARG A 122 -17.67 23.27 1.90
CA ARG A 122 -17.21 23.28 3.29
C ARG A 122 -17.95 24.34 4.12
N LYS A 123 -18.09 25.57 3.58
CA LYS A 123 -18.84 26.65 4.24
C LYS A 123 -20.31 26.29 4.44
N ALA A 124 -20.95 25.71 3.41
CA ALA A 124 -22.35 25.30 3.46
C ALA A 124 -22.56 24.19 4.51
N CYS A 125 -21.71 23.15 4.50
CA CYS A 125 -21.71 22.05 5.46
C CYS A 125 -21.53 22.53 6.92
N ILE A 126 -20.64 23.49 7.18
CA ILE A 126 -20.50 24.11 8.51
C ILE A 126 -21.82 24.79 8.92
N GLY A 127 -22.42 25.58 8.03
CA GLY A 127 -23.69 26.24 8.28
C GLY A 127 -24.84 25.25 8.54
N TRP A 128 -24.83 24.11 7.87
CA TRP A 128 -25.79 23.03 8.04
C TRP A 128 -25.47 22.07 9.19
N LYS A 129 -24.33 22.23 9.86
CA LYS A 129 -23.83 21.32 10.90
C LYS A 129 -23.78 19.87 10.41
N ARG A 130 -23.12 19.68 9.26
CA ARG A 130 -22.89 18.37 8.63
C ARG A 130 -21.42 18.20 8.24
N GLY A 131 -20.92 16.99 8.39
CA GLY A 131 -19.70 16.53 7.72
C GLY A 131 -20.02 15.86 6.38
N VAL A 132 -18.99 15.58 5.58
CA VAL A 132 -19.07 14.87 4.31
C VAL A 132 -18.30 13.56 4.41
N ILE A 133 -19.00 12.43 4.27
CA ILE A 133 -18.43 11.08 4.32
C ILE A 133 -17.70 10.76 3.02
N ARG A 134 -18.32 11.02 1.88
CA ARG A 134 -17.75 10.77 0.55
C ARG A 134 -18.58 11.44 -0.54
N ARG A 135 -17.98 11.61 -1.71
CA ARG A 135 -18.68 11.86 -2.97
C ARG A 135 -19.28 10.55 -3.53
N ILE A 136 -20.46 10.65 -4.16
CA ILE A 136 -21.11 9.58 -4.91
C ILE A 136 -20.89 9.86 -6.41
N GLU A 137 -20.46 8.85 -7.14
CA GLU A 137 -20.21 8.94 -8.58
C GLU A 137 -21.37 8.41 -9.42
N THR A 138 -21.82 9.19 -10.41
CA THR A 138 -22.79 8.75 -11.43
C THR A 138 -22.07 8.40 -12.73
N PRO A 139 -22.31 7.24 -13.37
CA PRO A 139 -23.26 6.18 -13.03
C PRO A 139 -22.71 5.08 -12.08
N GLN A 140 -21.46 5.19 -11.64
CA GLN A 140 -20.72 4.09 -10.99
C GLN A 140 -21.34 3.62 -9.66
N ASP A 141 -21.67 4.56 -8.78
CA ASP A 141 -22.26 4.29 -7.46
C ASP A 141 -23.79 4.33 -7.49
N ILE A 142 -24.36 5.09 -8.44
CA ILE A 142 -25.79 5.38 -8.51
C ILE A 142 -26.21 5.66 -9.96
N SER A 143 -27.40 5.20 -10.33
CA SER A 143 -27.96 5.39 -11.68
C SER A 143 -28.02 6.87 -12.09
N MET A 144 -27.82 7.15 -13.38
CA MET A 144 -27.99 8.48 -14.00
C MET A 144 -29.38 9.08 -13.74
N GLU A 145 -30.39 8.27 -13.42
CA GLU A 145 -31.72 8.78 -13.10
C GLU A 145 -31.74 9.72 -11.89
N ILE A 146 -30.76 9.62 -10.98
CA ILE A 146 -30.64 10.53 -9.83
C ILE A 146 -30.52 11.99 -10.23
N GLN A 147 -30.09 12.30 -11.46
CA GLN A 147 -30.00 13.68 -11.95
C GLN A 147 -31.36 14.42 -11.93
N LYS A 148 -32.48 13.69 -12.03
CA LYS A 148 -33.83 14.25 -11.81
C LYS A 148 -33.98 14.77 -10.37
N GLU A 149 -33.48 14.00 -9.42
CA GLU A 149 -33.50 14.35 -8.00
C GLU A 149 -32.57 15.54 -7.72
N VAL A 150 -31.37 15.55 -8.32
CA VAL A 150 -30.42 16.66 -8.20
C VAL A 150 -31.09 17.96 -8.65
N LEU A 151 -31.69 17.99 -9.85
CA LEU A 151 -32.36 19.17 -10.38
C LEU A 151 -33.53 19.63 -9.48
N ARG A 152 -34.32 18.68 -8.96
CA ARG A 152 -35.47 18.95 -8.08
C ARG A 152 -35.05 19.54 -6.74
N GLN A 153 -34.11 18.91 -6.05
CA GLN A 153 -33.67 19.32 -4.70
C GLN A 153 -32.95 20.67 -4.74
N THR A 154 -32.11 20.88 -5.76
CA THR A 154 -31.37 22.14 -5.94
C THR A 154 -32.23 23.29 -6.45
N LYS A 155 -33.38 23.00 -7.06
CA LYS A 155 -34.20 23.97 -7.82
C LYS A 155 -33.40 24.70 -8.90
N ALA A 156 -32.35 24.07 -9.44
CA ALA A 156 -31.46 24.74 -10.40
C ALA A 156 -32.17 25.13 -11.71
N GLY A 157 -33.28 24.49 -12.06
CA GLY A 157 -34.09 24.91 -13.20
C GLY A 157 -34.73 26.29 -13.03
N GLU A 158 -35.21 26.61 -11.82
CA GLU A 158 -35.79 27.92 -11.50
C GLU A 158 -34.70 28.97 -11.23
N LEU A 159 -33.64 28.56 -10.52
CA LEU A 159 -32.60 29.48 -10.04
C LEU A 159 -31.54 29.81 -11.09
N LEU A 160 -31.18 28.84 -11.94
CA LEU A 160 -30.09 28.93 -12.91
C LEU A 160 -30.54 28.68 -14.36
N GLY A 161 -31.80 28.30 -14.58
CA GLY A 161 -32.29 27.97 -15.93
C GLY A 161 -31.82 26.61 -16.45
N LEU A 162 -31.24 25.76 -15.60
CA LEU A 162 -30.75 24.44 -16.01
C LEU A 162 -31.90 23.52 -16.45
N LYS A 163 -31.68 22.79 -17.54
CA LYS A 163 -32.62 21.78 -18.04
C LYS A 163 -31.98 20.40 -18.02
N LEU A 164 -32.80 19.36 -18.00
CA LEU A 164 -32.37 17.97 -18.10
C LEU A 164 -33.03 17.33 -19.32
N SER A 165 -32.23 16.67 -20.16
CA SER A 165 -32.73 15.93 -21.32
C SER A 165 -33.38 14.59 -20.90
N GLY A 166 -34.08 13.93 -21.83
CA GLY A 166 -34.61 12.58 -21.60
C GLY A 166 -33.53 11.53 -21.31
N GLY A 167 -32.29 11.79 -21.74
CA GLY A 167 -31.10 10.98 -21.44
C GLY A 167 -30.34 11.42 -20.19
N TYR A 168 -30.93 12.24 -19.33
CA TYR A 168 -30.33 12.70 -18.06
C TYR A 168 -29.11 13.61 -18.21
N MET A 169 -28.93 14.24 -19.37
CA MET A 169 -27.86 15.21 -19.60
C MET A 169 -28.35 16.63 -19.30
N PHE A 170 -27.55 17.41 -18.57
CA PHE A 170 -27.87 18.81 -18.32
C PHE A 170 -27.71 19.68 -19.55
N ARG A 171 -28.45 20.79 -19.57
CA ARG A 171 -28.26 21.92 -20.50
C ARG A 171 -28.12 23.20 -19.66
N PRO A 172 -26.99 23.92 -19.74
CA PRO A 172 -25.83 23.69 -20.64
C PRO A 172 -25.10 22.37 -20.43
N LEU A 173 -24.43 21.86 -21.48
CA LEU A 173 -23.73 20.58 -21.44
C LEU A 173 -22.56 20.59 -20.47
N LYS A 174 -21.85 21.73 -20.39
CA LYS A 174 -20.73 21.95 -19.47
C LYS A 174 -21.25 22.30 -18.07
N THR A 175 -21.85 21.29 -17.46
CA THR A 175 -22.44 21.33 -16.11
C THR A 175 -21.92 20.15 -15.31
N SER A 176 -21.31 20.45 -14.16
CA SER A 176 -20.87 19.48 -13.16
C SER A 176 -22.00 19.21 -12.17
N SER A 177 -22.29 17.93 -11.94
CA SER A 177 -23.28 17.45 -10.97
C SER A 177 -22.60 16.55 -9.96
N GLN A 178 -22.68 16.91 -8.69
CA GLN A 178 -21.95 16.24 -7.61
C GLN A 178 -22.90 15.96 -6.44
N ILE A 179 -22.74 14.79 -5.83
CA ILE A 179 -23.59 14.33 -4.72
C ILE A 179 -22.66 13.88 -3.60
N TYR A 180 -22.92 14.37 -2.38
CA TYR A 180 -22.09 14.11 -1.21
C TYR A 180 -22.90 13.49 -0.09
N LEU A 181 -22.53 12.29 0.37
CA LEU A 181 -23.15 11.71 1.56
C LEU A 181 -22.70 12.45 2.80
N THR A 182 -23.65 12.81 3.66
CA THR A 182 -23.37 13.58 4.87
C THR A 182 -23.32 12.69 6.12
N THR A 183 -22.72 13.26 7.18
CA THR A 183 -22.72 12.72 8.54
C THR A 183 -22.98 13.85 9.54
N GLU A 184 -23.38 13.51 10.77
CA GLU A 184 -23.50 14.47 11.87
C GLU A 184 -22.14 14.90 12.42
N ASP A 185 -21.07 14.12 12.19
CA ASP A 185 -19.71 14.50 12.60
C ASP A 185 -19.12 15.57 11.66
N VAL A 186 -19.22 16.83 12.06
CA VAL A 186 -18.74 18.00 11.30
C VAL A 186 -17.23 18.02 11.02
N ARG A 187 -16.44 17.18 11.69
CA ARG A 187 -14.98 17.10 11.48
C ARG A 187 -14.64 16.27 10.25
N VAL A 188 -15.53 15.38 9.84
CA VAL A 188 -15.34 14.51 8.67
C VAL A 188 -15.62 15.32 7.41
N PHE A 189 -14.63 15.44 6.52
CA PHE A 189 -14.78 16.12 5.25
C PHE A 189 -13.96 15.45 4.15
N GLN A 190 -14.53 14.39 3.59
CA GLN A 190 -13.95 13.61 2.49
C GLN A 190 -14.74 13.89 1.20
N ALA A 191 -14.58 15.09 0.64
CA ALA A 191 -15.36 15.57 -0.50
C ALA A 191 -14.64 15.47 -1.85
N GLN A 192 -13.38 15.04 -1.88
CA GLN A 192 -12.66 14.85 -3.14
C GLN A 192 -13.12 13.58 -3.87
N HIS A 193 -12.95 13.58 -5.19
CA HIS A 193 -13.13 12.38 -6.00
C HIS A 193 -12.03 11.36 -5.70
N ASN A 194 -12.40 10.09 -5.50
CA ASN A 194 -11.41 9.04 -5.27
C ASN A 194 -10.93 8.45 -6.61
N CYS A 195 -9.92 9.09 -7.22
CA CYS A 195 -9.30 8.60 -8.46
C CYS A 195 -8.74 7.16 -8.33
N ARG A 196 -8.43 6.69 -7.12
CA ARG A 196 -7.91 5.34 -6.88
C ARG A 196 -8.92 4.27 -7.30
N THR A 197 -10.19 4.50 -6.98
CA THR A 197 -11.31 3.59 -7.29
C THR A 197 -11.98 3.89 -8.64
N CYS A 198 -11.55 4.94 -9.35
CA CYS A 198 -12.15 5.34 -10.61
C CYS A 198 -11.83 4.32 -11.72
N PRO A 199 -12.84 3.78 -12.45
CA PRO A 199 -12.64 2.80 -13.51
C PRO A 199 -11.96 3.39 -14.75
N ASN A 200 -12.00 4.72 -14.92
CA ASN A 200 -11.32 5.39 -16.04
C ASN A 200 -9.81 5.52 -15.74
N LEU A 201 -9.06 4.46 -16.04
CA LEU A 201 -7.61 4.39 -15.83
C LEU A 201 -6.82 5.38 -16.70
N HIS A 202 -7.40 5.84 -17.81
CA HIS A 202 -6.78 6.75 -18.77
C HIS A 202 -7.36 8.18 -18.69
N CYS A 203 -8.01 8.53 -17.57
CA CYS A 203 -8.51 9.88 -17.38
C CYS A 203 -7.34 10.89 -17.35
N ASN A 204 -7.36 11.88 -18.24
CA ASN A 204 -6.36 12.96 -18.30
C ASN A 204 -6.29 13.80 -17.01
N PHE A 205 -7.27 13.68 -16.12
CA PHE A 205 -7.35 14.34 -14.83
C PHE A 205 -7.18 13.40 -13.63
N ARG A 206 -6.72 12.16 -13.85
CA ARG A 206 -6.53 11.19 -12.77
C ARG A 206 -5.46 11.71 -11.81
N HIS A 207 -5.89 12.12 -10.62
CA HIS A 207 -5.03 12.55 -9.53
C HIS A 207 -5.29 11.70 -8.29
N VAL A 208 -4.32 10.85 -7.92
CA VAL A 208 -4.42 9.96 -6.78
C VAL A 208 -3.66 10.59 -5.62
N GLU A 209 -4.36 11.13 -4.61
CA GLU A 209 -3.71 11.57 -3.38
C GLU A 209 -3.17 10.35 -2.60
N PRO A 210 -2.05 10.51 -1.85
CA PRO A 210 -1.55 9.46 -0.99
C PRO A 210 -2.53 9.18 0.16
N LEU A 211 -2.86 7.92 0.40
CA LEU A 211 -3.60 7.50 1.59
C LEU A 211 -2.75 7.75 2.85
N LYS A 212 -3.41 8.05 3.96
CA LYS A 212 -2.76 8.23 5.26
C LYS A 212 -2.82 6.92 6.03
N ILE A 213 -1.70 6.19 6.05
CA ILE A 213 -1.58 4.95 6.79
C ILE A 213 -0.91 5.23 8.12
N LYS A 214 -1.65 5.07 9.22
CA LYS A 214 -1.13 5.19 10.57
C LYS A 214 -0.59 3.83 11.02
N VAL A 215 0.71 3.75 11.26
CA VAL A 215 1.37 2.53 11.75
C VAL A 215 1.73 2.71 13.21
N ILE A 216 1.26 1.81 14.06
CA ILE A 216 1.60 1.76 15.48
C ILE A 216 2.63 0.64 15.67
N ASN A 217 3.84 0.98 16.11
CA ASN A 217 4.89 -0.02 16.37
C ASN A 217 4.71 -0.68 17.77
N GLU A 218 5.63 -1.57 18.15
CA GLU A 218 5.57 -2.24 19.46
C GLU A 218 5.81 -1.31 20.65
N GLY A 219 6.54 -0.22 20.46
CA GLY A 219 6.76 0.81 21.47
C GLY A 219 5.58 1.77 21.61
N ASP A 220 4.43 1.47 20.98
CA ASP A 220 3.27 2.35 20.82
C ASP A 220 3.60 3.69 20.15
N GLU A 221 4.71 3.78 19.41
CA GLU A 221 5.01 4.95 18.59
C GLU A 221 4.15 4.93 17.32
N GLU A 222 3.63 6.09 16.97
CA GLU A 222 2.75 6.28 15.83
C GLU A 222 3.49 6.94 14.68
N ILE A 223 3.50 6.28 13.52
CA ILE A 223 4.16 6.75 12.30
C ILE A 223 3.11 6.92 11.21
N MET A 224 3.06 8.09 10.60
CA MET A 224 2.17 8.39 9.48
C MET A 224 2.90 8.17 8.16
N ILE A 225 2.46 7.18 7.38
CA ILE A 225 3.03 6.84 6.09
C ILE A 225 2.09 7.29 4.97
N PRO A 226 2.53 8.20 4.07
CA PRO A 226 1.80 8.48 2.84
C PRO A 226 1.91 7.29 1.87
N PHE A 227 0.78 6.73 1.45
CA PHE A 227 0.72 5.53 0.62
C PHE A 227 0.15 5.84 -0.77
N MET A 228 0.94 5.59 -1.81
CA MET A 228 0.54 5.83 -3.21
C MET A 228 0.06 4.57 -3.91
N ASP A 229 0.77 3.46 -3.80
CA ASP A 229 0.49 2.19 -4.47
C ASP A 229 1.36 1.07 -3.86
N GLY A 230 1.21 -0.14 -4.38
CA GLY A 230 1.92 -1.32 -3.88
C GLY A 230 1.25 -1.98 -2.68
N THR A 231 2.06 -2.61 -1.84
CA THR A 231 1.59 -3.33 -0.64
C THR A 231 1.93 -2.56 0.64
N LEU A 232 1.17 -2.83 1.72
CA LEU A 232 1.54 -2.30 3.03
C LEU A 232 2.94 -2.72 3.46
N LEU A 233 3.41 -3.90 3.07
CA LEU A 233 4.78 -4.31 3.36
C LEU A 233 5.80 -3.33 2.77
N GLU A 234 5.69 -3.00 1.49
CA GLU A 234 6.62 -2.09 0.81
C GLU A 234 6.60 -0.70 1.46
N ALA A 235 5.40 -0.20 1.77
CA ALA A 235 5.24 1.10 2.43
C ALA A 235 5.85 1.14 3.83
N ILE A 236 5.69 0.06 4.61
CA ILE A 236 6.21 -0.06 5.98
C ILE A 236 7.73 -0.28 5.95
N GLN A 237 8.25 -1.15 5.09
CA GLN A 237 9.69 -1.48 5.03
C GLN A 237 10.57 -0.29 4.70
N ASN A 238 10.05 0.68 3.95
CA ASN A 238 10.77 1.88 3.59
C ASN A 238 10.92 2.88 4.75
N GLN A 239 10.13 2.75 5.82
CA GLN A 239 10.06 3.76 6.89
C GLN A 239 10.23 3.18 8.31
N ILE A 240 10.06 1.87 8.48
CA ILE A 240 10.03 1.22 9.80
C ILE A 240 10.87 -0.06 9.74
N GLU A 241 11.92 -0.10 10.55
CA GLU A 241 12.70 -1.32 10.76
C GLU A 241 11.90 -2.34 11.58
N GLY A 242 11.92 -3.61 11.16
CA GLY A 242 11.41 -4.73 11.98
C GLY A 242 10.34 -5.60 11.33
N ILE A 243 9.66 -5.16 10.25
CA ILE A 243 8.73 -6.04 9.55
C ILE A 243 9.49 -7.10 8.72
N GLN A 244 9.22 -8.37 9.00
CA GLN A 244 9.89 -9.49 8.35
C GLN A 244 9.16 -9.94 7.08
N SER A 245 9.90 -10.08 5.98
CA SER A 245 9.37 -10.63 4.72
C SER A 245 10.31 -11.67 4.09
N PRO A 246 10.65 -12.77 4.80
CA PRO A 246 11.64 -13.73 4.32
C PRO A 246 11.24 -14.44 3.02
N CYS A 247 9.94 -14.49 2.72
CA CYS A 247 9.43 -15.01 1.46
C CYS A 247 9.39 -13.96 0.33
N GLY A 248 9.93 -12.76 0.53
CA GLY A 248 9.88 -11.67 -0.46
C GLY A 248 8.46 -11.26 -0.84
N GLY A 249 7.51 -11.34 0.11
CA GLY A 249 6.11 -10.97 -0.12
C GLY A 249 5.25 -12.00 -0.87
N ARG A 250 5.71 -13.25 -1.00
CA ARG A 250 4.94 -14.35 -1.61
C ARG A 250 3.72 -14.80 -0.79
N GLY A 251 3.65 -14.48 0.50
CA GLY A 251 2.44 -14.67 1.32
C GLY A 251 2.25 -16.06 1.95
N TYR A 252 3.24 -16.95 1.91
CA TYR A 252 3.14 -18.27 2.55
C TYR A 252 3.82 -18.38 3.93
N CYS A 253 4.72 -17.46 4.29
CA CYS A 253 5.50 -17.57 5.52
C CYS A 253 4.83 -16.98 6.78
N GLY A 254 3.81 -16.13 6.62
CA GLY A 254 3.08 -15.52 7.74
C GLY A 254 3.81 -14.43 8.54
N LYS A 255 5.10 -14.21 8.29
CA LYS A 255 5.92 -13.29 9.12
C LYS A 255 5.65 -11.80 8.87
N CYS A 256 4.99 -11.45 7.76
CA CYS A 256 4.60 -10.08 7.40
C CYS A 256 3.26 -9.65 8.06
N ARG A 257 2.83 -10.29 9.14
CA ARG A 257 1.50 -10.07 9.73
C ARG A 257 1.37 -8.69 10.38
N ILE A 258 0.19 -8.11 10.21
CA ILE A 258 -0.23 -6.83 10.79
C ILE A 258 -1.65 -6.97 11.33
N LEU A 259 -1.99 -6.18 12.35
CA LEU A 259 -3.32 -6.10 12.90
C LEU A 259 -4.00 -4.81 12.43
N VAL A 260 -5.12 -4.91 11.72
CA VAL A 260 -5.91 -3.75 11.32
C VAL A 260 -6.79 -3.33 12.49
N THR A 261 -6.59 -2.13 13.02
CA THR A 261 -7.37 -1.60 14.14
C THR A 261 -8.46 -0.63 13.69
N GLU A 262 -8.25 0.07 12.58
CA GLU A 262 -9.22 0.98 11.95
C GLU A 262 -9.10 0.88 10.42
N GLY A 263 -10.23 0.99 9.72
CA GLY A 263 -10.31 0.82 8.25
C GLY A 263 -10.57 -0.63 7.82
N GLN A 264 -10.81 -0.83 6.53
CA GLN A 264 -11.16 -2.12 5.95
C GLN A 264 -10.08 -2.63 4.99
N LEU A 265 -9.63 -3.87 5.22
CA LEU A 265 -8.78 -4.63 4.30
C LEU A 265 -9.40 -5.98 3.94
N PRO A 266 -9.57 -6.27 2.64
CA PRO A 266 -10.05 -7.58 2.18
C PRO A 266 -9.17 -8.73 2.70
N ILE A 267 -9.81 -9.87 2.99
CA ILE A 267 -9.09 -11.11 3.31
C ILE A 267 -8.67 -11.77 1.99
N THR A 268 -7.37 -11.94 1.78
CA THR A 268 -6.80 -12.58 0.61
C THR A 268 -6.80 -14.11 0.72
N THR A 269 -6.51 -14.80 -0.38
CA THR A 269 -6.40 -16.28 -0.39
C THR A 269 -5.19 -16.74 0.44
N GLU A 270 -4.10 -15.97 0.40
CA GLU A 270 -2.89 -16.20 1.16
C GLU A 270 -3.12 -16.01 2.67
N ASP A 271 -3.89 -14.98 3.05
CA ASP A 271 -4.30 -14.79 4.44
C ASP A 271 -4.99 -16.04 4.99
N LYS A 272 -5.93 -16.64 4.23
CA LYS A 272 -6.65 -17.85 4.64
C LYS A 272 -5.78 -19.11 4.74
N LYS A 273 -4.65 -19.15 4.02
CA LYS A 273 -3.72 -20.29 4.06
C LYS A 273 -2.83 -20.26 5.30
N VAL A 274 -2.61 -19.10 5.88
CA VAL A 274 -1.60 -18.89 6.92
C VAL A 274 -2.22 -18.47 8.26
N LEU A 275 -3.31 -17.70 8.23
CA LEU A 275 -4.00 -17.18 9.41
C LEU A 275 -5.26 -18.00 9.71
N THR A 276 -5.53 -18.21 10.99
CA THR A 276 -6.74 -18.90 11.45
C THR A 276 -7.99 -18.04 11.25
N ALA A 277 -9.16 -18.68 11.20
CA ALA A 277 -10.44 -17.96 11.11
C ALA A 277 -10.64 -16.94 12.25
N LYS A 278 -10.13 -17.27 13.46
CA LYS A 278 -10.15 -16.37 14.61
C LYS A 278 -9.29 -15.14 14.38
N GLU A 279 -8.03 -15.32 13.98
CA GLU A 279 -7.12 -14.21 13.70
C GLU A 279 -7.67 -13.29 12.58
N LEU A 280 -8.23 -13.88 11.52
CA LEU A 280 -8.85 -13.10 10.45
C LEU A 280 -10.03 -12.24 10.94
N SER A 281 -10.85 -12.79 11.83
CA SER A 281 -11.98 -12.08 12.45
C SER A 281 -11.53 -10.98 13.42
N GLU A 282 -10.36 -11.14 14.05
CA GLU A 282 -9.73 -10.14 14.92
C GLU A 282 -9.03 -9.02 14.13
N GLY A 283 -8.95 -9.12 12.80
CA GLY A 283 -8.38 -8.09 11.93
C GLY A 283 -6.94 -8.36 11.49
N TRP A 284 -6.39 -9.56 11.72
CA TRP A 284 -5.06 -9.91 11.24
C TRP A 284 -5.01 -10.08 9.71
N ARG A 285 -3.98 -9.52 9.08
CA ARG A 285 -3.71 -9.61 7.64
C ARG A 285 -2.21 -9.76 7.38
N LEU A 286 -1.85 -10.29 6.22
CA LEU A 286 -0.48 -10.27 5.71
C LEU A 286 -0.22 -8.94 5.00
N SER A 287 0.65 -8.08 5.55
CA SER A 287 0.97 -6.77 4.95
C SER A 287 1.49 -6.87 3.53
N CYS A 288 2.14 -7.99 3.21
CA CYS A 288 2.71 -8.29 1.90
C CYS A 288 1.69 -8.67 0.82
N LYS A 289 0.42 -8.81 1.19
CA LYS A 289 -0.71 -8.97 0.27
C LYS A 289 -1.80 -7.91 0.47
N ALA A 290 -1.62 -7.04 1.45
CA ALA A 290 -2.57 -5.98 1.77
C ALA A 290 -2.35 -4.76 0.87
N VAL A 291 -3.38 -4.37 0.12
CA VAL A 291 -3.39 -3.18 -0.73
C VAL A 291 -4.52 -2.24 -0.27
N PRO A 292 -4.21 -1.21 0.52
CA PRO A 292 -5.19 -0.24 1.03
C PRO A 292 -5.93 0.50 -0.08
N GLN A 293 -7.21 0.76 0.15
CA GLN A 293 -8.05 1.60 -0.72
C GLN A 293 -8.62 2.84 0.00
N GLU A 294 -8.38 2.94 1.31
CA GLU A 294 -8.79 4.03 2.20
C GLU A 294 -7.73 4.24 3.29
N ASP A 295 -7.84 5.37 4.01
CA ASP A 295 -7.02 5.65 5.20
C ASP A 295 -7.26 4.58 6.27
N MET A 296 -6.20 4.15 6.97
CA MET A 296 -6.32 3.08 7.96
C MET A 296 -5.24 3.15 9.04
N THR A 297 -5.54 2.48 10.15
CA THR A 297 -4.60 2.29 11.27
C THR A 297 -4.25 0.82 11.39
N VAL A 298 -2.94 0.52 11.38
CA VAL A 298 -2.41 -0.83 11.51
C VAL A 298 -1.40 -0.89 12.65
N ARG A 299 -1.41 -1.99 13.40
CA ARG A 299 -0.46 -2.24 14.47
C ARG A 299 0.50 -3.36 14.08
N LEU A 300 1.79 -3.09 14.26
CA LEU A 300 2.85 -4.10 14.23
C LEU A 300 2.91 -4.76 15.60
N LYS A 301 2.82 -6.09 15.62
CA LYS A 301 3.09 -6.90 16.81
C LYS A 301 4.08 -7.99 16.40
N TRP A 302 5.32 -7.83 16.81
CA TRP A 302 6.34 -8.85 16.67
C TRP A 302 6.14 -9.87 17.82
N GLY A 303 6.29 -11.15 17.51
CA GLY A 303 6.67 -12.07 18.57
C GLY A 303 8.14 -11.79 18.80
N SER A 304 8.53 -11.41 20.01
CA SER A 304 9.93 -11.22 20.38
C SER A 304 10.71 -12.54 20.19
N GLU A 305 11.27 -12.77 19.01
CA GLU A 305 12.34 -13.76 18.79
C GLU A 305 13.73 -13.18 19.16
N ARG A 306 13.78 -11.99 19.78
CA ARG A 306 15.02 -11.33 20.22
C ARG A 306 15.58 -11.85 21.55
N GLU A 307 14.86 -12.70 22.26
CA GLU A 307 15.37 -13.43 23.42
C GLU A 307 15.21 -14.93 23.19
N ILE A 308 16.11 -15.50 22.38
CA ILE A 308 16.49 -16.89 22.63
C ILE A 308 17.70 -16.80 23.56
N GLU A 309 17.45 -16.73 24.87
CA GLU A 309 18.40 -17.28 25.82
C GLU A 309 18.54 -18.77 25.47
N VAL A 310 19.65 -19.14 24.84
CA VAL A 310 20.01 -20.54 24.69
C VAL A 310 20.32 -21.03 26.10
N GLN A 311 19.33 -21.64 26.76
CA GLN A 311 19.60 -22.49 27.90
C GLN A 311 20.46 -23.67 27.42
N VAL A 312 21.77 -23.53 27.55
CA VAL A 312 22.68 -24.70 27.57
C VAL A 312 22.53 -25.31 28.96
N GLY A 313 21.37 -25.93 29.21
CA GLY A 313 21.12 -26.67 30.43
C GLY A 313 21.67 -28.08 30.28
N PHE A 314 22.90 -28.31 30.74
CA PHE A 314 23.25 -29.62 31.28
C PHE A 314 23.38 -29.43 32.79
N GLU A 315 22.53 -30.14 33.54
CA GLU A 315 22.71 -30.28 34.98
C GLU A 315 24.11 -30.84 35.22
N GLU A 316 24.95 -30.06 35.91
CA GLU A 316 26.22 -30.52 36.46
C GLU A 316 25.94 -31.58 37.52
N GLU A 317 25.85 -32.85 37.12
CA GLU A 317 26.14 -33.94 38.05
C GLU A 317 27.65 -34.22 38.05
N ASN A 318 28.32 -33.49 38.93
CA ASN A 318 29.61 -33.82 39.57
C ASN A 318 30.76 -34.24 38.64
N ALA A 319 31.51 -33.25 38.16
CA ALA A 319 32.95 -33.41 37.98
C ALA A 319 33.68 -32.25 38.64
N ILE A 320 34.40 -32.59 39.70
CA ILE A 320 35.15 -31.71 40.59
C ILE A 320 36.07 -30.79 39.79
N VAL A 321 35.92 -29.49 40.00
CA VAL A 321 36.95 -28.49 39.69
C VAL A 321 38.19 -28.84 40.52
N SER A 322 39.21 -29.42 39.88
CA SER A 322 40.56 -29.43 40.45
C SER A 322 41.45 -28.55 39.61
N ASP A 323 41.66 -27.35 40.14
CA ASP A 323 42.85 -26.53 39.95
C ASP A 323 44.10 -27.43 40.06
N ARG A 324 44.85 -27.60 38.97
CA ARG A 324 46.29 -27.90 38.98
C ARG A 324 46.88 -27.89 37.57
N ALA A 325 47.61 -26.82 37.29
CA ALA A 325 48.82 -26.93 36.51
C ALA A 325 49.78 -27.92 37.19
N HIS A 326 50.09 -29.04 36.53
CA HIS A 326 51.43 -29.63 36.50
C HIS A 326 51.48 -30.80 35.51
N ASP A 327 52.51 -30.76 34.67
CA ASP A 327 53.13 -31.84 33.90
C ASP A 327 52.88 -33.24 34.45
N PHE A 328 52.58 -34.21 33.57
CA PHE A 328 53.42 -35.38 33.35
C PHE A 328 53.06 -36.07 32.02
N GLN A 329 54.11 -36.39 31.26
CA GLN A 329 54.11 -37.11 30.00
C GLN A 329 53.55 -38.52 30.16
N GLU A 330 52.40 -38.79 29.56
CA GLU A 330 52.11 -40.10 28.97
C GLU A 330 51.45 -39.86 27.61
N LYS A 331 52.06 -40.40 26.55
CA LYS A 331 51.48 -40.49 25.20
C LYS A 331 50.28 -41.44 25.22
N VAL A 332 49.20 -41.04 25.88
CA VAL A 332 47.89 -41.56 25.52
C VAL A 332 47.55 -40.86 24.20
N ASN A 333 47.31 -41.63 23.14
CA ASN A 333 46.76 -41.10 21.90
C ASN A 333 45.38 -40.52 22.25
N ARG A 334 45.35 -39.25 22.66
CA ARG A 334 44.11 -38.54 22.94
C ARG A 334 43.41 -38.32 21.61
N THR A 335 42.32 -39.04 21.41
CA THR A 335 41.45 -38.87 20.26
C THR A 335 40.30 -37.95 20.62
N TYR A 336 39.86 -37.18 19.64
CA TYR A 336 38.83 -36.18 19.81
C TYR A 336 37.73 -36.38 18.76
N GLY A 337 36.55 -35.87 19.06
CA GLY A 337 35.45 -35.84 18.11
C GLY A 337 34.63 -34.57 18.24
N TYR A 338 33.80 -34.34 17.22
CA TYR A 338 32.86 -33.24 17.21
C TYR A 338 31.42 -33.74 17.26
N ALA A 339 30.61 -33.14 18.14
CA ALA A 339 29.15 -33.27 18.10
C ALA A 339 28.57 -31.95 17.56
N ILE A 340 27.82 -32.03 16.47
CA ILE A 340 27.34 -30.88 15.72
C ILE A 340 25.82 -30.94 15.60
N ASP A 341 25.13 -29.89 16.00
CA ASP A 341 23.71 -29.70 15.74
C ASP A 341 23.50 -28.57 14.72
N ILE A 342 22.88 -28.91 13.59
CA ILE A 342 22.52 -27.98 12.53
C ILE A 342 21.06 -27.58 12.71
N GLY A 343 20.87 -26.49 13.44
CA GLY A 343 19.61 -25.77 13.48
C GLY A 343 19.38 -24.95 12.21
N THR A 344 18.11 -24.58 11.99
CA THR A 344 17.75 -23.70 10.88
C THR A 344 18.40 -22.31 11.04
N THR A 345 18.52 -21.81 12.27
CA THR A 345 19.10 -20.49 12.55
C THR A 345 20.48 -20.58 13.20
N THR A 346 20.69 -21.59 14.04
CA THR A 346 21.88 -21.71 14.90
C THR A 346 22.62 -23.00 14.59
N LEU A 347 23.94 -22.93 14.58
CA LEU A 347 24.85 -24.07 14.54
C LEU A 347 25.49 -24.20 15.92
N ALA A 348 25.44 -25.40 16.50
CA ALA A 348 26.16 -25.72 17.72
C ALA A 348 27.20 -26.79 17.43
N VAL A 349 28.44 -26.58 17.88
CA VAL A 349 29.57 -27.49 17.69
C VAL A 349 30.23 -27.71 19.05
N GLN A 350 30.31 -28.95 19.49
CA GLN A 350 31.04 -29.34 20.70
C GLN A 350 32.26 -30.16 20.33
N LEU A 351 33.38 -29.88 20.99
CA LEU A 351 34.60 -30.67 20.92
C LEU A 351 34.64 -31.59 22.14
N ILE A 352 34.81 -32.89 21.91
CA ILE A 352 34.75 -33.92 22.94
C ILE A 352 36.05 -34.72 22.91
N SER A 353 36.64 -34.92 24.09
CA SER A 353 37.71 -35.91 24.30
C SER A 353 37.09 -37.30 24.25
N LEU A 354 37.45 -38.13 23.27
CA LEU A 354 36.94 -39.50 23.18
C LEU A 354 37.62 -40.45 24.18
N THR A 355 38.74 -40.02 24.75
CA THR A 355 39.45 -40.76 25.80
C THR A 355 38.80 -40.56 27.17
N THR A 356 38.33 -39.34 27.48
CA THR A 356 37.77 -39.00 28.80
C THR A 356 36.25 -38.83 28.79
N GLY A 357 35.63 -38.64 27.62
CA GLY A 357 34.21 -38.32 27.46
C GLY A 357 33.86 -36.85 27.74
N GLU A 358 34.85 -36.02 28.08
CA GLU A 358 34.62 -34.63 28.50
C GLU A 358 34.41 -33.69 27.30
N CYS A 359 33.45 -32.77 27.44
CA CYS A 359 33.27 -31.65 26.51
C CYS A 359 34.33 -30.59 26.78
N MET A 360 35.29 -30.46 25.86
CA MET A 360 36.40 -29.51 25.97
C MET A 360 36.00 -28.08 25.65
N GLY A 361 34.99 -27.90 24.79
CA GLY A 361 34.52 -26.58 24.41
C GLY A 361 33.27 -26.64 23.54
N THR A 362 32.53 -25.53 23.52
CA THR A 362 31.35 -25.35 22.67
C THR A 362 31.54 -24.08 21.83
N SER A 363 31.21 -24.17 20.55
CA SER A 363 31.11 -23.05 19.62
C SER A 363 29.68 -22.96 19.10
N THR A 364 29.12 -21.75 19.13
CA THR A 364 27.81 -21.46 18.53
C THR A 364 27.97 -20.43 17.43
N GLY A 365 27.34 -20.68 16.28
CA GLY A 365 27.35 -19.79 15.13
C GLY A 365 25.97 -19.60 14.54
N LEU A 366 25.81 -18.57 13.70
CA LEU A 366 24.62 -18.43 12.89
C LEU A 366 24.76 -19.29 11.64
N ASN A 367 23.65 -19.91 11.24
CA ASN A 367 23.58 -20.66 9.99
C ASN A 367 23.50 -19.68 8.80
N SER A 368 24.61 -19.54 8.06
CA SER A 368 24.74 -18.58 6.96
C SER A 368 23.86 -18.92 5.76
N GLN A 369 23.26 -20.12 5.71
CA GLN A 369 22.23 -20.45 4.73
C GLN A 369 20.99 -19.54 4.83
N ARG A 370 20.87 -18.74 5.90
CA ARG A 370 19.89 -17.65 6.03
C ARG A 370 19.89 -16.69 4.83
N THR A 371 21.04 -16.51 4.18
CA THR A 371 21.18 -15.70 2.97
C THR A 371 20.31 -16.21 1.82
N TYR A 372 20.01 -17.51 1.81
CA TYR A 372 19.19 -18.18 0.79
C TYR A 372 17.76 -18.49 1.28
N GLY A 373 17.45 -18.18 2.54
CA GLY A 373 16.13 -18.41 3.13
C GLY A 373 16.15 -18.37 4.65
N ALA A 374 15.23 -17.61 5.24
CA ALA A 374 15.15 -17.44 6.70
C ALA A 374 14.50 -18.64 7.43
N ASP A 375 14.00 -19.63 6.69
CA ASP A 375 13.44 -20.86 7.24
C ASP A 375 13.70 -22.06 6.31
N VAL A 376 13.31 -23.24 6.78
CA VAL A 376 13.51 -24.52 6.09
C VAL A 376 12.83 -24.54 4.71
N ILE A 377 11.61 -24.04 4.60
CA ILE A 377 10.84 -24.06 3.35
C ILE A 377 11.47 -23.15 2.30
N ALA A 378 11.90 -21.95 2.71
CA ALA A 378 12.59 -21.02 1.82
C ALA A 378 13.89 -21.64 1.27
N ARG A 379 14.61 -22.40 2.08
CA ARG A 379 15.85 -23.08 1.64
C ARG A 379 15.59 -24.29 0.75
N ILE A 380 14.53 -25.07 1.00
CA ILE A 380 14.10 -26.14 0.08
C ILE A 380 13.81 -25.54 -1.30
N GLN A 381 13.05 -24.44 -1.32
CA GLN A 381 12.72 -23.79 -2.58
C GLN A 381 13.96 -23.25 -3.29
N ALA A 382 14.85 -22.55 -2.57
CA ALA A 382 16.11 -22.08 -3.15
C ALA A 382 16.95 -23.23 -3.73
N ALA A 383 16.99 -24.38 -3.05
CA ALA A 383 17.66 -25.57 -3.56
C ALA A 383 17.01 -26.09 -4.86
N MET A 384 15.66 -26.16 -4.90
CA MET A 384 14.88 -26.53 -6.09
C MET A 384 15.06 -25.54 -7.25
N ASP A 385 15.29 -24.27 -6.96
CA ASP A 385 15.53 -23.19 -7.93
C ASP A 385 17.00 -23.15 -8.40
N GLY A 386 17.78 -24.21 -8.15
CA GLY A 386 19.15 -24.37 -8.61
C GLY A 386 20.23 -23.84 -7.67
N LYS A 387 19.89 -23.42 -6.44
CA LYS A 387 20.85 -22.96 -5.41
C LYS A 387 21.32 -24.05 -4.44
N GLY A 388 21.05 -25.32 -4.74
CA GLY A 388 21.39 -26.44 -3.86
C GLY A 388 22.90 -26.55 -3.58
N VAL A 389 23.73 -26.33 -4.61
CA VAL A 389 25.20 -26.38 -4.48
C VAL A 389 25.72 -25.24 -3.61
N GLU A 390 25.19 -24.02 -3.76
CA GLU A 390 25.55 -22.88 -2.93
C GLU A 390 25.15 -23.10 -1.47
N LEU A 391 23.91 -23.55 -1.21
CA LEU A 391 23.42 -23.89 0.12
C LEU A 391 24.30 -24.95 0.81
N MET A 392 24.72 -25.98 0.06
CA MET A 392 25.62 -27.03 0.54
C MET A 392 27.01 -26.47 0.88
N LYS A 393 27.59 -25.64 0.00
CA LYS A 393 28.89 -24.99 0.26
C LYS A 393 28.84 -24.12 1.51
N THR A 394 27.81 -23.29 1.64
CA THR A 394 27.64 -22.38 2.77
C THR A 394 27.64 -23.11 4.10
N ILE A 395 26.84 -24.18 4.26
CA ILE A 395 26.80 -24.93 5.52
C ILE A 395 28.13 -25.63 5.81
N ARG A 396 28.78 -26.21 4.79
CA ARG A 396 30.09 -26.86 4.96
C ARG A 396 31.17 -25.86 5.38
N GLU A 397 31.15 -24.65 4.83
CA GLU A 397 32.06 -23.58 5.22
C GLU A 397 31.84 -23.12 6.66
N ASP A 398 30.58 -22.96 7.10
CA ASP A 398 30.28 -22.57 8.49
C ASP A 398 30.74 -23.63 9.50
N LEU A 399 30.50 -24.91 9.20
CA LEU A 399 30.96 -26.03 10.02
C LEU A 399 32.49 -26.11 10.04
N TRP A 400 33.13 -25.99 8.88
CA TRP A 400 34.59 -26.01 8.79
C TRP A 400 35.23 -24.88 9.58
N LYS A 401 34.72 -23.64 9.48
CA LYS A 401 35.22 -22.50 10.26
C LYS A 401 35.12 -22.76 11.76
N SER A 402 34.02 -23.35 12.21
CA SER A 402 33.80 -23.67 13.63
C SER A 402 34.76 -24.76 14.12
N ILE A 403 34.90 -25.84 13.34
CA ILE A 403 35.82 -26.95 13.63
C ILE A 403 37.27 -26.46 13.65
N GLU A 404 37.70 -25.73 12.62
CA GLU A 404 39.09 -25.29 12.47
C GLU A 404 39.48 -24.29 13.56
N LYS A 405 38.55 -23.40 13.94
CA LYS A 405 38.74 -22.50 15.07
C LYS A 405 38.95 -23.28 16.37
N MET A 406 38.03 -24.18 16.71
CA MET A 406 38.15 -24.97 17.95
C MET A 406 39.41 -25.83 17.95
N ARG A 407 39.71 -26.49 16.82
CA ARG A 407 40.94 -27.28 16.66
C ARG A 407 42.19 -26.44 16.96
N THR A 408 42.24 -25.22 16.44
CA THR A 408 43.38 -24.30 16.63
C THR A 408 43.45 -23.77 18.05
N ASP A 409 42.31 -23.37 18.63
CA ASP A 409 42.20 -22.85 19.99
C ASP A 409 42.67 -23.88 21.04
N PHE A 410 42.40 -25.17 20.81
CA PHE A 410 42.82 -26.27 21.68
C PHE A 410 44.14 -26.95 21.26
N GLY A 411 44.80 -26.47 20.20
CA GLY A 411 46.10 -27.01 19.75
C GLY A 411 46.05 -28.47 19.26
N ILE A 412 44.92 -28.92 18.70
CA ILE A 412 44.68 -30.31 18.31
C ILE A 412 45.14 -30.54 16.86
N SER A 413 45.85 -31.64 16.59
CA SER A 413 46.22 -31.99 15.22
C SER A 413 45.05 -32.66 14.48
N MET A 414 45.02 -32.57 13.15
CA MET A 414 43.94 -33.19 12.36
C MET A 414 43.91 -34.72 12.52
N GLU A 415 45.06 -35.35 12.70
CA GLU A 415 45.20 -36.80 12.89
C GLU A 415 44.59 -37.27 14.22
N ALA A 416 44.39 -36.37 15.17
CA ALA A 416 43.77 -36.67 16.46
C ALA A 416 42.23 -36.63 16.43
N ILE A 417 41.62 -36.13 15.34
CA ILE A 417 40.16 -36.12 15.17
C ILE A 417 39.69 -37.44 14.58
N GLU A 418 39.04 -38.28 15.39
CA GLU A 418 38.62 -39.63 14.99
C GLU A 418 37.17 -39.66 14.44
N ARG A 419 36.27 -38.84 15.01
CA ARG A 419 34.83 -38.93 14.71
C ARG A 419 34.15 -37.57 14.67
N ILE A 420 33.17 -37.45 13.77
CA ILE A 420 32.24 -36.32 13.74
C ILE A 420 30.83 -36.89 13.67
N VAL A 421 29.97 -36.45 14.59
CA VAL A 421 28.54 -36.76 14.62
C VAL A 421 27.78 -35.48 14.33
N ILE A 422 26.91 -35.54 13.33
CA ILE A 422 26.10 -34.39 12.91
C ILE A 422 24.63 -34.76 13.06
N THR A 423 23.90 -33.92 13.76
CA THR A 423 22.44 -33.96 13.90
C THR A 423 21.84 -32.69 13.31
N GLY A 424 20.57 -32.75 12.96
CA GLY A 424 19.81 -31.67 12.36
C GLY A 424 18.49 -32.20 11.81
N ASN A 425 17.54 -31.31 11.54
CA ASN A 425 16.32 -31.72 10.86
C ASN A 425 16.62 -32.24 9.44
N THR A 426 15.70 -33.03 8.89
CA THR A 426 15.86 -33.72 7.60
C THR A 426 16.38 -32.80 6.50
N THR A 427 15.83 -31.60 6.38
CA THR A 427 16.25 -30.65 5.35
C THR A 427 17.69 -30.19 5.54
N MET A 428 18.11 -29.86 6.76
CA MET A 428 19.48 -29.43 7.02
C MET A 428 20.50 -30.51 6.67
N ILE A 429 20.17 -31.77 6.97
CA ILE A 429 21.00 -32.92 6.58
C ILE A 429 21.03 -33.09 5.05
N HIS A 430 19.89 -32.97 4.37
CA HIS A 430 19.86 -33.02 2.89
C HIS A 430 20.72 -31.93 2.25
N LEU A 431 20.62 -30.69 2.74
CA LEU A 431 21.43 -29.57 2.22
C LEU A 431 22.93 -29.76 2.50
N LEU A 432 23.30 -30.29 3.68
CA LEU A 432 24.70 -30.61 4.00
C LEU A 432 25.26 -31.67 3.05
N MET A 433 24.49 -32.72 2.80
CA MET A 433 24.90 -33.85 1.96
C MET A 433 24.89 -33.50 0.47
N GLY A 434 24.10 -32.50 0.07
CA GLY A 434 23.92 -32.10 -1.32
C GLY A 434 23.05 -33.09 -2.11
N TYR A 435 22.05 -33.67 -1.43
CA TYR A 435 21.09 -34.60 -2.02
C TYR A 435 20.05 -33.94 -2.91
#